data_AF-A0A5M5X2Q6-F1
#
_entry.id   AF-A0A5M5X2Q6-F1
#
_cell.length_a   1.000
_cell.length_b   1.000
_cell.length_c   1.000
_cell.angle_alpha   90.00
_cell.angle_beta   90.00
_cell.angle_gamma   90.00
#
_symmetry.space_group_name_H-M   'P 1'
#
loop_
_entity.id
_entity.type
_entity.pdbx_description
1 polymer ?
#
loop_
_entity_poly.entity_id
_entity_poly.type
_entity_poly.pdbx_seq_one_letter_code
_entity_poly.pdbx_strand_id
1 'polypeptide(L)'
;MNKKFFIAMLAFALLGMTNVMANTSKDEVAEVSNTNKVVATEYYLEAAGQSGSGLFYSIELLDSSQRKLKITAKRGLRIEINCHGHGIVPDDRLFYTSDSWTGEVITDEINTEAFTISTSYNESAGSSSTTKYETRYYYIRER
;
A
#
# COMPACT_ATOMS: atom_id res chain seq x y z
N MET A 1 27.47 -53.47 5.06
CA MET A 1 26.71 -53.60 6.32
C MET A 1 25.23 -53.41 5.99
N ASN A 2 24.39 -54.40 6.33
CA ASN A 2 22.98 -54.52 5.96
C ASN A 2 22.03 -53.55 6.70
N LYS A 3 20.90 -53.22 6.05
CA LYS A 3 19.51 -53.22 6.55
C LYS A 3 18.60 -52.97 5.31
N LYS A 4 18.04 -53.99 4.65
CA LYS A 4 16.69 -54.61 4.85
C LYS A 4 15.61 -53.52 5.08
N PHE A 5 14.53 -53.39 4.30
CA PHE A 5 13.52 -54.37 3.89
C PHE A 5 12.72 -53.92 2.64
N PHE A 6 11.87 -54.83 2.15
CA PHE A 6 11.23 -54.96 0.83
C PHE A 6 9.68 -54.92 1.00
N ILE A 7 8.92 -54.76 -0.11
CA ILE A 7 7.49 -55.18 -0.35
C ILE A 7 6.41 -54.21 0.18
N ALA A 8 5.24 -53.90 -0.44
CA ALA A 8 4.47 -54.23 -1.67
C ALA A 8 3.48 -53.06 -1.94
N MET A 9 3.23 -52.63 -3.19
CA MET A 9 2.18 -53.09 -4.13
C MET A 9 0.72 -52.93 -3.65
N LEU A 10 -0.06 -52.07 -4.32
CA LEU A 10 -1.48 -52.31 -4.57
C LEU A 10 -1.74 -52.07 -6.07
N ALA A 11 -2.16 -53.14 -6.74
CA ALA A 11 -2.55 -53.17 -8.13
C ALA A 11 -4.08 -53.22 -8.24
N PHE A 12 -4.62 -52.62 -9.30
CA PHE A 12 -5.79 -53.11 -10.05
C PHE A 12 -5.51 -52.76 -11.52
N ALA A 13 -5.02 -53.70 -12.33
CA ALA A 13 -5.81 -54.65 -13.14
C ALA A 13 -6.85 -53.91 -14.00
N LEU A 14 -6.49 -53.56 -15.25
CA LEU A 14 -6.82 -54.31 -16.48
C LEU A 14 -8.32 -54.37 -16.78
N LEU A 15 -8.70 -53.84 -17.95
CA LEU A 15 -9.76 -54.22 -18.92
C LEU A 15 -10.10 -52.95 -19.72
N GLY A 16 -9.99 -52.84 -21.05
CA GLY A 16 -9.68 -53.81 -22.09
C GLY A 16 -9.10 -53.12 -23.31
N MET A 17 -8.37 -53.93 -24.08
CA MET A 17 -7.65 -53.61 -25.31
C MET A 17 -8.60 -53.22 -26.45
N THR A 18 -8.15 -52.34 -27.36
CA THR A 18 -8.04 -52.68 -28.79
C THR A 18 -7.02 -51.76 -29.48
N ASN A 19 -6.21 -52.39 -30.31
CA ASN A 19 -5.10 -51.85 -31.11
C ASN A 19 -5.50 -50.65 -31.98
N VAL A 20 -4.54 -49.79 -32.35
CA VAL A 20 -4.15 -49.53 -33.75
C VAL A 20 -2.97 -48.54 -33.79
N MET A 21 -2.07 -48.85 -34.72
CA MET A 21 -0.79 -48.26 -35.08
C MET A 21 -0.94 -47.00 -35.97
N ALA A 22 0.09 -46.14 -35.97
CA ALA A 22 0.33 -44.95 -36.80
C ALA A 22 -0.59 -43.74 -36.49
N ASN A 23 -0.15 -42.48 -36.45
CA ASN A 23 0.81 -41.80 -37.30
C ASN A 23 1.28 -40.49 -36.61
N THR A 24 2.36 -39.90 -37.11
CA THR A 24 2.87 -38.58 -36.69
C THR A 24 1.86 -37.44 -36.89
N SER A 25 1.66 -36.58 -35.89
CA SER A 25 1.31 -35.19 -36.12
C SER A 25 1.78 -34.29 -34.98
N LYS A 26 2.61 -33.32 -35.35
CA LYS A 26 2.86 -32.06 -34.64
C LYS A 26 1.61 -31.60 -33.88
N ASP A 27 1.76 -31.40 -32.59
CA ASP A 27 1.53 -30.12 -31.90
C ASP A 27 1.47 -30.43 -30.40
N GLU A 28 2.61 -30.26 -29.74
CA GLU A 28 2.63 -30.09 -28.29
C GLU A 28 1.86 -28.80 -27.99
N VAL A 29 0.58 -28.92 -27.67
CA VAL A 29 -0.16 -27.84 -27.03
C VAL A 29 0.36 -27.76 -25.60
N ALA A 30 1.46 -27.02 -25.43
CA ALA A 30 1.89 -26.55 -24.14
C ALA A 30 0.75 -25.72 -23.55
N GLU A 31 0.14 -26.24 -22.49
CA GLU A 31 -0.87 -25.55 -21.71
C GLU A 31 -0.18 -24.34 -21.05
N VAL A 32 -0.17 -23.20 -21.74
CA VAL A 32 0.27 -21.93 -21.18
C VAL A 32 -0.76 -21.55 -20.14
N SER A 33 -0.42 -21.82 -18.88
CA SER A 33 -1.12 -21.26 -17.74
C SER A 33 -1.03 -19.73 -17.86
N ASN A 34 -2.08 -19.14 -18.42
CA ASN A 34 -2.22 -17.71 -18.50
C ASN A 34 -2.60 -17.21 -17.11
N THR A 35 -1.60 -17.03 -16.24
CA THR A 35 -1.75 -16.26 -15.01
C THR A 35 -2.09 -14.85 -15.46
N ASN A 36 -3.38 -14.52 -15.49
CA ASN A 36 -3.86 -13.16 -15.72
C ASN A 36 -3.10 -12.23 -14.75
N LYS A 37 -2.09 -11.55 -15.28
CA LYS A 37 -1.33 -10.53 -14.56
C LYS A 37 -2.27 -9.36 -14.41
N VAL A 38 -3.05 -9.33 -13.33
CA VAL A 38 -3.82 -8.15 -12.93
C VAL A 38 -2.80 -7.03 -12.83
N VAL A 39 -2.90 -6.04 -13.71
CA VAL A 39 -2.06 -4.84 -13.66
C VAL A 39 -2.46 -4.12 -12.37
N ALA A 40 -1.56 -4.12 -11.39
CA ALA A 40 -1.78 -3.38 -10.16
C ALA A 40 -1.73 -1.88 -10.49
N THR A 41 -2.76 -1.13 -10.10
CA THR A 41 -2.75 0.33 -10.17
C THR A 41 -1.61 0.88 -9.32
N GLU A 42 -0.76 1.73 -9.89
CA GLU A 42 0.28 2.45 -9.16
C GLU A 42 -0.14 3.89 -8.93
N TYR A 43 0.20 4.44 -7.77
CA TYR A 43 -0.09 5.80 -7.36
C TYR A 43 1.20 6.61 -7.14
N TYR A 44 1.08 7.93 -7.28
CA TYR A 44 2.09 8.90 -6.86
C TYR A 44 1.44 10.06 -6.09
N LEU A 45 2.26 10.70 -5.25
CA LEU A 45 1.87 11.86 -4.46
C LEU A 45 2.35 13.14 -5.16
N GLU A 46 1.42 14.05 -5.47
CA GLU A 46 1.69 15.34 -6.09
C GLU A 46 1.50 16.46 -5.07
N ALA A 47 2.56 17.22 -4.80
CA ALA A 47 2.46 18.41 -3.95
C ALA A 47 1.82 19.56 -4.73
N ALA A 48 0.74 20.12 -4.20
CA ALA A 48 -0.04 21.16 -4.86
C ALA A 48 0.06 22.53 -4.17
N GLY A 49 0.43 22.58 -2.90
CA GLY A 49 0.70 23.83 -2.19
C GLY A 49 1.10 23.63 -0.73
N GLN A 50 1.72 24.65 -0.13
CA GLN A 50 2.05 24.64 1.29
C GLN A 50 2.05 26.05 1.88
N SER A 51 1.72 26.13 3.16
CA SER A 51 1.86 27.32 4.00
C SER A 51 2.18 26.90 5.43
N GLY A 52 3.19 27.49 6.06
CA GLY A 52 3.44 27.24 7.47
C GLY A 52 4.89 27.29 7.92
N SER A 53 5.13 26.60 9.03
CA SER A 53 6.27 26.85 9.93
C SER A 53 7.37 25.76 9.91
N GLY A 54 7.31 24.77 9.03
CA GLY A 54 8.31 23.69 8.96
C GLY A 54 8.14 22.60 10.03
N LEU A 55 6.91 22.36 10.47
CA LEU A 55 6.49 21.28 11.36
C LEU A 55 6.46 19.91 10.67
N PHE A 56 6.30 19.85 9.35
CA PHE A 56 6.41 18.61 8.57
C PHE A 56 7.78 18.50 7.90
N TYR A 57 8.47 17.36 8.08
CA TYR A 57 9.78 17.10 7.50
C TYR A 57 9.68 16.30 6.20
N SER A 58 8.84 15.26 6.17
CA SER A 58 8.54 14.51 4.94
C SER A 58 7.09 14.03 4.92
N ILE A 59 6.53 13.93 3.73
CA ILE A 59 5.22 13.34 3.46
C ILE A 59 5.37 12.60 2.14
N GLU A 60 5.23 11.28 2.18
CA GLU A 60 5.43 10.39 1.04
C GLU A 60 4.39 9.27 1.05
N LEU A 61 4.17 8.65 -0.11
CA LEU A 61 3.42 7.40 -0.16
C LEU A 61 4.27 6.30 0.47
N LEU A 62 3.66 5.50 1.33
CA LEU A 62 4.32 4.36 1.95
C LEU A 62 4.62 3.26 0.92
N ASP A 63 3.67 3.01 0.02
CA ASP A 63 3.74 2.00 -1.04
C ASP A 63 2.98 2.56 -2.25
N SER A 64 3.54 2.50 -3.46
CA SER A 64 2.86 2.97 -4.67
C SER A 64 1.63 2.15 -5.04
N SER A 65 1.46 0.95 -4.47
CA SER A 65 0.23 0.14 -4.64
C SER A 65 -0.88 0.48 -3.65
N GLN A 66 -0.60 1.33 -2.65
CA GLN A 66 -1.55 1.69 -1.59
C GLN A 66 -1.64 3.20 -1.42
N ARG A 67 -2.83 3.69 -1.06
CA ARG A 67 -3.02 5.12 -0.80
C ARG A 67 -2.72 5.48 0.65
N LYS A 68 -1.64 4.94 1.22
CA LYS A 68 -1.21 5.20 2.60
C LYS A 68 0.00 6.11 2.62
N LEU A 69 0.05 7.01 3.59
CA LEU A 69 1.14 7.97 3.71
C LEU A 69 2.06 7.58 4.85
N LYS A 70 3.35 7.83 4.64
CA LYS A 70 4.34 7.99 5.70
C LYS A 70 4.58 9.49 5.91
N ILE A 71 4.27 9.97 7.10
CA ILE A 71 4.46 11.37 7.48
C ILE A 71 5.52 11.43 8.55
N THR A 72 6.56 12.23 8.34
CA THR A 72 7.54 12.58 9.38
C THR A 72 7.33 14.03 9.74
N ALA A 73 7.04 14.29 11.01
CA ALA A 73 6.80 15.63 11.54
C ALA A 73 7.62 15.86 12.81
N LYS A 74 7.51 17.05 13.38
CA LYS A 74 7.92 17.26 14.77
C LYS A 74 7.18 16.26 15.68
N ARG A 75 7.87 15.80 16.72
CA ARG A 75 7.42 14.74 17.64
C ARG A 75 6.22 15.17 18.48
N GLY A 76 5.30 14.25 18.74
CA GLY A 76 4.14 14.47 19.63
C GLY A 76 3.10 15.47 19.11
N LEU A 77 3.09 15.74 17.80
CA LEU A 77 2.12 16.62 17.17
C LEU A 77 0.81 15.89 16.88
N ARG A 78 -0.31 16.60 17.03
CA ARG A 78 -1.58 16.17 16.44
C ARG A 78 -1.61 16.58 14.98
N ILE A 79 -1.89 15.62 14.11
CA ILE A 79 -1.95 15.81 12.66
C ILE A 79 -3.39 15.51 12.23
N GLU A 80 -3.99 16.44 11.51
CA GLU A 80 -5.31 16.30 10.88
C GLU A 80 -5.12 16.17 9.37
N ILE A 81 -5.70 15.13 8.78
CA ILE A 81 -5.83 14.98 7.34
C ILE A 81 -7.29 15.18 6.99
N ASN A 82 -7.57 16.25 6.25
CA ASN A 82 -8.90 16.51 5.72
C ASN A 82 -8.96 16.00 4.28
N CYS A 83 -9.65 14.88 4.11
CA CYS A 83 -9.89 14.23 2.85
C CYS A 83 -11.04 14.95 2.15
N HIS A 84 -10.75 15.66 1.06
CA HIS A 84 -11.77 16.40 0.32
C HIS A 84 -12.60 15.42 -0.50
N GLY A 85 -13.89 15.35 -0.24
CA GLY A 85 -14.79 14.48 -1.00
C GLY A 85 -14.88 14.90 -2.46
N HIS A 86 -15.12 13.93 -3.36
CA HIS A 86 -15.53 14.22 -4.73
C HIS A 86 -17.05 14.06 -4.85
N GLY A 87 -17.76 15.13 -5.23
CA GLY A 87 -19.21 15.09 -5.43
C GLY A 87 -20.02 15.00 -4.13
N ILE A 88 -20.72 13.89 -3.92
CA ILE A 88 -21.68 13.69 -2.82
C ILE A 88 -21.05 13.00 -1.61
N VAL A 89 -19.80 12.52 -1.74
CA VAL A 89 -19.07 11.90 -0.64
C VAL A 89 -18.67 13.02 0.34
N PRO A 90 -19.05 12.93 1.62
CA PRO A 90 -18.67 13.95 2.59
C PRO A 90 -17.15 13.97 2.80
N ASP A 91 -16.62 15.15 3.15
CA ASP A 91 -15.25 15.26 3.64
C ASP A 91 -15.05 14.31 4.82
N ASP A 92 -13.96 13.56 4.78
CA ASP A 92 -13.55 12.69 5.89
C ASP A 92 -12.34 13.31 6.60
N ARG A 93 -12.24 13.12 7.91
CA ARG A 93 -11.16 13.67 8.72
C ARG A 93 -10.48 12.58 9.50
N LEU A 94 -9.20 12.40 9.21
CA LEU A 94 -8.34 11.45 9.90
C LEU A 94 -7.44 12.19 10.88
N PHE A 95 -7.31 11.65 12.08
CA PHE A 95 -6.51 12.25 13.15
C PHE A 95 -5.42 11.30 13.61
N TYR A 96 -4.20 11.80 13.64
CA TYR A 96 -3.03 11.04 14.06
C TYR A 96 -2.24 11.82 15.11
N THR A 97 -1.45 11.10 15.90
CA THR A 97 -0.43 11.71 16.76
C THR A 97 0.93 11.23 16.28
N SER A 98 1.83 12.15 15.96
CA SER A 98 3.19 11.78 15.57
C SER A 98 3.92 11.14 16.73
N ASP A 99 4.68 10.09 16.42
CA ASP A 99 5.40 9.35 17.44
C ASP A 99 6.28 10.31 18.28
N SER A 100 6.27 10.08 19.59
CA SER A 100 6.96 10.97 20.53
C SER A 100 8.50 10.90 20.43
N TRP A 101 9.03 9.87 19.76
CA TRP A 101 10.45 9.63 19.61
C TRP A 101 10.95 9.82 18.18
N THR A 102 10.21 9.33 17.18
CA THR A 102 10.60 9.41 15.76
C THR A 102 9.90 10.56 15.03
N GLY A 103 8.70 10.95 15.48
CA GLY A 103 7.85 11.91 14.78
C GLY A 103 7.15 11.31 13.56
N GLU A 104 7.22 9.99 13.37
CA GLU A 104 6.60 9.29 12.25
C GLU A 104 5.11 8.99 12.52
N VAL A 105 4.33 8.95 11.45
CA VAL A 105 2.95 8.47 11.37
C VAL A 105 2.82 7.63 10.11
N ILE A 106 2.18 6.46 10.23
CA ILE A 106 1.64 5.71 9.11
C ILE A 106 0.13 5.86 9.13
N THR A 107 -0.43 6.33 8.03
CA THR A 107 -1.88 6.55 7.94
C THR A 107 -2.62 5.27 7.58
N ASP A 108 -3.92 5.26 7.86
CA ASP A 108 -4.86 4.43 7.11
C ASP A 108 -4.94 4.87 5.65
N GLU A 109 -5.71 4.14 4.84
CA GLU A 109 -5.85 4.45 3.42
C GLU A 109 -6.60 5.78 3.20
N ILE A 110 -5.98 6.65 2.40
CA ILE A 110 -6.55 7.94 2.00
C ILE A 110 -7.47 7.72 0.79
N ASN A 111 -8.76 7.64 1.07
CA ASN A 111 -9.79 7.32 0.07
C ASN A 111 -10.24 8.52 -0.78
N THR A 112 -9.35 9.49 -1.02
CA THR A 112 -9.62 10.65 -1.88
C THR A 112 -8.39 11.06 -2.69
N GLU A 113 -8.62 11.61 -3.88
CA GLU A 113 -7.56 12.14 -4.73
C GLU A 113 -6.97 13.43 -4.19
N ALA A 114 -7.71 14.22 -3.42
CA ALA A 114 -7.28 15.54 -2.94
C ALA A 114 -7.46 15.66 -1.43
N PHE A 115 -6.44 16.12 -0.73
CA PHE A 115 -6.51 16.29 0.72
C PHE A 115 -5.56 17.36 1.23
N THR A 116 -5.88 17.89 2.40
CA THR A 116 -4.98 18.75 3.18
C THR A 116 -4.47 18.02 4.40
N ILE A 117 -3.20 18.25 4.75
CA ILE A 117 -2.60 17.79 6.00
C ILE A 117 -2.23 19.02 6.80
N SER A 118 -2.69 19.10 8.05
CA SER A 118 -2.45 20.25 8.90
C SER A 118 -2.02 19.86 10.31
N THR A 119 -1.26 20.74 10.94
CA THR A 119 -0.84 20.59 12.33
C THR A 119 -0.54 21.96 12.95
N SER A 120 -0.43 21.97 14.28
CA SER A 120 0.02 23.14 15.03
C SER A 120 0.93 22.73 16.19
N TYR A 121 1.81 23.66 16.57
CA TYR A 121 2.73 23.47 17.68
C TYR A 121 2.85 24.75 18.51
N ASN A 122 2.67 24.63 19.82
CA ASN A 122 2.92 25.74 20.74
C ASN A 122 4.40 25.76 21.10
N GLU A 123 5.12 26.71 20.51
CA GLU A 123 6.50 26.98 20.87
C GLU A 123 6.51 27.89 22.09
N SER A 124 6.94 27.34 23.23
CA SER A 124 7.06 28.08 24.48
C SER A 124 8.53 28.43 24.73
N ALA A 125 8.82 29.71 24.87
CA ALA A 125 10.13 30.22 25.23
C ALA A 125 9.98 31.14 26.46
N GLY A 126 10.22 30.59 27.65
CA GLY A 126 10.04 31.31 28.91
C GLY A 126 8.57 31.65 29.18
N SER A 127 8.26 32.93 29.43
CA SER A 127 6.92 33.41 29.78
C SER A 127 6.00 33.70 28.58
N SER A 128 6.43 33.42 27.35
CA SER A 128 5.66 33.67 26.13
C SER A 128 5.51 32.39 25.31
N SER A 129 4.32 32.18 24.74
CA SER A 129 4.03 31.09 23.81
C SER A 129 3.56 31.63 22.47
N THR A 130 4.11 31.11 21.37
CA THR A 130 3.63 31.38 20.01
C THR A 130 3.15 30.08 19.39
N THR A 131 1.92 30.07 18.88
CA THR A 131 1.42 28.92 18.12
C THR A 131 1.91 28.99 16.68
N LYS A 132 2.59 27.94 16.24
CA LYS A 132 3.00 27.69 14.87
C LYS A 132 1.95 26.84 14.19
N TYR A 133 1.62 27.15 12.95
CA TYR A 133 0.70 26.38 12.12
C TYR A 133 1.40 25.95 10.84
N GLU A 134 1.00 24.80 10.32
CA GLU A 134 1.34 24.38 8.96
C GLU A 134 0.20 23.60 8.32
N THR A 135 0.00 23.86 7.03
CA THR A 135 -0.94 23.14 6.17
C THR A 135 -0.27 22.87 4.83
N ARG A 136 -0.39 21.64 4.35
CA ARG A 136 0.08 21.21 3.04
C ARG A 136 -1.07 20.59 2.26
N TYR A 137 -1.10 20.83 0.96
CA TYR A 137 -2.12 20.34 0.06
C TYR A 137 -1.50 19.40 -0.96
N TYR A 138 -2.15 18.25 -1.15
CA TYR A 138 -1.65 17.15 -1.97
C TYR A 138 -2.75 16.54 -2.83
N TYR A 139 -2.31 15.94 -3.94
CA TYR A 139 -3.07 14.96 -4.69
C TYR A 139 -2.43 13.57 -4.61
N ILE A 140 -3.24 12.51 -4.53
CA ILE A 140 -2.83 11.14 -4.88
C ILE A 140 -3.41 10.83 -6.26
N ARG A 141 -2.55 10.51 -7.22
CA ARG A 141 -2.94 10.23 -8.61
C ARG A 141 -2.45 8.87 -9.06
N GLU A 142 -3.20 8.24 -9.95
CA GLU A 142 -2.79 7.04 -10.66
C GLU A 142 -1.70 7.36 -11.68
N ARG A 143 -0.73 6.46 -11.86
CA ARG A 143 0.35 6.54 -12.84
C ARG A 143 -0.08 6.14 -14.24
#